data_AF-A0A5E4LYT5-F1
#
_entry.id   AF-A0A5E4LYT5-F1
#
_cell.length_a   1.000
_cell.length_b   1.000
_cell.length_c   1.000
_cell.angle_alpha   90.00
_cell.angle_beta   90.00
_cell.angle_gamma   90.00
#
_symmetry.space_group_name_H-M   'P 1'
#
loop_
_entity.id
_entity.type
_entity.pdbx_description
1 polymer ?
#
loop_
_entity_poly.entity_id
_entity_poly.type
_entity_poly.pdbx_seq_one_letter_code
_entity_poly.pdbx_strand_id
1 'polypeptide(L)'
;MGTLDLATIRQRLTQSEQSNNGNDSTVFQFWNQPTGSTSVIRFVNDADPANEFFWTERQYIRLPFNGIVNGDTKPITVSVPCLEMYPKSEYPSGDSILNEVRAWFKEATASNDEELKKKATTYWKKYQYFMAGFVRETSLKEDNLPENPIRRFILNKQLFNTIKQGMIDPEMVNVPCDYEHGTDFRIVKSTKGEYADYSSSNYSRHESALTKDELDAIEKYGLPNLSDFLGKKPTEKDLEVIQQMFEASVNGEAYDGDKWGAFYHPSGFKANSDFNFGNSETQKESSEIKTEQKVETKAEVKEEPKAESAPAHQSAAELIEMLKRRNAAKKA
;
A
#
# COMPACT_ATOMS: atom_id res chain seq x y z
N MET A 1 40.13 31.20 -6.81
CA MET A 1 38.74 30.98 -6.38
C MET A 1 37.96 30.57 -7.62
N GLY A 2 37.59 29.29 -7.71
CA GLY A 2 37.11 28.66 -8.94
C GLY A 2 35.68 29.07 -9.29
N THR A 3 35.51 29.64 -10.47
CA THR A 3 34.22 29.89 -11.12
C THR A 3 33.60 28.55 -11.51
N LEU A 4 32.43 28.22 -10.96
CA LEU A 4 31.69 27.02 -11.37
C LEU A 4 31.33 27.14 -12.86
N ASP A 5 31.86 26.22 -13.67
CA ASP A 5 31.61 26.13 -15.11
C ASP A 5 30.18 25.64 -15.41
N LEU A 6 29.57 26.19 -16.45
CA LEU A 6 28.23 25.85 -16.94
C LEU A 6 28.11 24.35 -17.29
N ALA A 7 29.20 23.72 -17.74
CA ALA A 7 29.24 22.27 -17.95
C ALA A 7 29.07 21.50 -16.64
N THR A 8 29.73 21.94 -15.56
CA THR A 8 29.60 21.35 -14.22
C THR A 8 28.21 21.57 -13.64
N ILE A 9 27.60 22.73 -13.88
CA ILE A 9 26.21 23.01 -13.46
C ILE A 9 25.22 22.12 -14.23
N ARG A 10 25.41 21.91 -15.53
CA ARG A 10 24.58 20.98 -16.34
C ARG A 10 24.77 19.53 -15.94
N GLN A 11 26.00 19.11 -15.60
CA GLN A 11 26.30 17.78 -15.10
C GLN A 11 25.68 17.55 -13.71
N ARG A 12 25.69 18.57 -12.84
CA ARG A 12 24.98 18.53 -11.56
C ARG A 12 23.46 18.55 -11.74
N LEU A 13 22.93 19.27 -12.72
CA LEU A 13 21.49 19.23 -13.03
C LEU A 13 21.07 17.84 -13.51
N THR A 14 21.80 17.24 -14.45
CA THR A 14 21.52 15.88 -14.95
C THR A 14 21.73 14.81 -13.87
N GLN A 15 22.75 14.93 -13.02
CA GLN A 15 22.91 14.06 -11.84
C GLN A 15 21.79 14.26 -10.79
N SER A 16 21.28 15.49 -10.63
CA SER A 16 20.14 15.75 -9.75
C SER A 16 18.82 15.20 -10.30
N GLU A 17 18.65 15.20 -11.63
CA GLU A 17 17.52 14.55 -12.30
C GLU A 17 17.59 13.02 -12.17
N GLN A 18 18.78 12.43 -12.29
CA GLN A 18 18.99 10.98 -12.10
C GLN A 18 18.85 10.53 -10.63
N SER A 19 19.20 11.40 -9.67
CA SER A 19 19.13 11.09 -8.23
C SER A 19 17.73 11.27 -7.63
N ASN A 20 16.77 11.82 -8.39
CA ASN A 20 15.39 12.08 -7.93
C ASN A 20 14.49 10.85 -7.93
N ASN A 21 14.92 9.74 -8.53
CA ASN A 21 14.26 8.46 -8.36
C ASN A 21 14.92 7.73 -7.19
N GLY A 22 14.40 7.92 -5.99
CA GLY A 22 14.42 6.84 -5.00
C GLY A 22 13.57 5.68 -5.53
N ASN A 23 14.05 5.06 -6.61
CA ASN A 23 13.37 3.97 -7.28
C ASN A 23 13.59 2.75 -6.42
N ASP A 24 12.60 2.50 -5.57
CA ASP A 24 12.30 1.15 -5.16
C ASP A 24 12.16 0.29 -6.43
N SER A 25 13.27 -0.34 -6.83
CA SER A 25 13.35 -1.14 -8.05
C SER A 25 12.43 -2.35 -7.98
N THR A 26 11.89 -2.70 -6.82
CA THR A 26 10.88 -3.76 -6.70
C THR A 26 9.52 -3.32 -7.24
N VAL A 27 9.22 -2.02 -7.34
CA VAL A 27 7.97 -1.53 -7.96
C VAL A 27 8.15 -1.34 -9.45
N PHE A 28 7.30 -1.98 -10.26
CA PHE A 28 7.29 -1.75 -11.70
C PHE A 28 6.47 -0.50 -12.05
N GLN A 29 7.19 0.55 -12.45
CA GLN A 29 6.63 1.88 -12.68
C GLN A 29 6.04 2.03 -14.09
N PHE A 30 5.01 1.23 -14.41
CA PHE A 30 4.38 1.21 -15.74
C PHE A 30 3.91 2.60 -16.22
N TRP A 31 3.67 3.56 -15.32
CA TRP A 31 3.29 4.92 -15.67
C TRP A 31 4.40 5.72 -16.36
N ASN A 32 5.66 5.30 -16.22
CA ASN A 32 6.81 5.93 -16.90
C ASN A 32 7.00 5.42 -18.34
N GLN A 33 6.24 4.39 -18.77
CA GLN A 33 6.42 3.83 -20.11
C GLN A 33 6.07 4.86 -21.19
N PRO A 34 6.70 4.81 -22.38
CA PRO A 34 6.33 5.70 -23.48
C PRO A 34 4.86 5.56 -23.87
N THR A 35 4.20 6.66 -24.24
CA THR A 35 2.86 6.59 -24.83
C THR A 35 2.91 5.80 -26.14
N GLY A 36 1.90 4.96 -26.37
CA GLY A 36 1.82 4.04 -27.51
C GLY A 36 2.57 2.73 -27.30
N SER A 37 3.16 2.52 -26.12
CA SER A 37 3.85 1.27 -25.79
C SER A 37 3.01 0.33 -24.94
N THR A 38 3.45 -0.92 -24.91
CA THR A 38 2.83 -2.01 -24.16
C THR A 38 3.87 -2.67 -23.27
N SER A 39 3.48 -3.01 -22.06
CA SER A 39 4.21 -3.92 -21.18
C SER A 39 3.35 -5.15 -20.88
N VAL A 40 3.97 -6.31 -20.74
CA VAL A 40 3.32 -7.59 -20.41
C VAL A 40 3.77 -7.99 -19.01
N ILE A 41 2.80 -8.20 -18.13
CA ILE A 41 3.04 -8.66 -16.77
C ILE A 41 2.30 -9.95 -16.49
N ARG A 42 2.81 -10.74 -15.55
CA ARG A 42 2.20 -11.97 -15.06
C ARG A 42 1.97 -11.86 -13.57
N PHE A 43 0.72 -11.93 -13.13
CA PHE A 43 0.39 -11.89 -11.70
C PHE A 43 0.76 -13.21 -11.00
N VAL A 44 1.07 -13.10 -9.71
CA VAL A 44 1.20 -14.24 -8.78
C VAL A 44 0.32 -13.98 -7.55
N ASN A 45 0.12 -15.02 -6.74
CA ASN A 45 -0.65 -14.89 -5.50
C ASN A 45 0.06 -14.05 -4.44
N ASP A 46 -0.73 -13.60 -3.46
CA ASP A 46 -0.24 -13.04 -2.21
C ASP A 46 0.43 -14.15 -1.37
N ALA A 47 1.40 -13.79 -0.53
CA ALA A 47 1.97 -14.69 0.45
C ALA A 47 0.99 -15.02 1.59
N ASP A 48 0.02 -14.14 1.84
CA ASP A 48 -1.02 -14.37 2.85
C ASP A 48 -2.09 -15.35 2.31
N PRO A 49 -2.17 -16.59 2.83
CA PRO A 49 -3.18 -17.55 2.40
C PRO A 49 -4.60 -17.18 2.82
N ALA A 50 -4.77 -16.21 3.73
CA ALA A 50 -6.09 -15.71 4.13
C ALA A 50 -6.64 -14.67 3.14
N ASN A 51 -5.79 -14.10 2.27
CA ASN A 51 -6.25 -13.20 1.23
C ASN A 51 -6.85 -14.00 0.07
N GLU A 52 -8.18 -13.94 -0.08
CA GLU A 52 -8.90 -14.64 -1.16
C GLU A 52 -8.61 -14.03 -2.55
N PHE A 53 -8.04 -12.84 -2.59
CA PHE A 53 -7.69 -12.14 -3.82
C PHE A 53 -6.17 -12.07 -3.99
N PHE A 54 -5.68 -12.07 -5.23
CA PHE A 54 -4.25 -11.85 -5.53
C PHE A 54 -3.86 -10.35 -5.49
N TRP A 55 -4.67 -9.52 -4.84
CA TRP A 55 -4.43 -8.09 -4.69
C TRP A 55 -4.84 -7.60 -3.30
N THR A 56 -4.32 -6.43 -2.92
CA THR A 56 -4.74 -5.69 -1.72
C THR A 56 -5.06 -4.26 -2.08
N GLU A 57 -6.11 -3.71 -1.47
CA GLU A 57 -6.56 -2.35 -1.73
C GLU A 57 -6.03 -1.37 -0.67
N ARG A 58 -5.48 -0.24 -1.11
CA ARG A 58 -5.14 0.90 -0.26
C ARG A 58 -5.94 2.13 -0.66
N GLN A 59 -6.64 2.69 0.32
CA GLN A 59 -7.31 3.97 0.26
C GLN A 59 -6.47 5.07 0.90
N TYR A 60 -6.39 6.23 0.27
CA TYR A 60 -5.66 7.38 0.81
C TYR A 60 -6.32 8.68 0.39
N ILE A 61 -6.05 9.75 1.13
CA ILE A 61 -6.56 11.09 0.85
C ILE A 61 -5.37 11.99 0.55
N ARG A 62 -5.53 12.88 -0.43
CA ARG A 62 -4.50 13.86 -0.80
C ARG A 62 -4.85 15.22 -0.21
N LEU A 63 -3.93 15.78 0.55
CA LEU A 63 -4.02 17.11 1.17
C LEU A 63 -3.10 18.07 0.39
N PRO A 64 -3.66 19.00 -0.42
CA PRO A 64 -2.87 20.02 -1.10
C PRO A 64 -2.44 21.13 -0.14
N PHE A 65 -1.20 21.61 -0.28
CA PHE A 65 -0.70 22.77 0.47
C PHE A 65 -0.06 23.78 -0.46
N ASN A 66 -0.10 25.06 -0.07
CA ASN A 66 0.44 26.17 -0.85
C ASN A 66 1.94 26.39 -0.58
N GLY A 67 2.73 25.34 -0.74
CA GLY A 67 4.18 25.34 -0.45
C GLY A 67 4.52 24.76 0.91
N ILE A 68 5.76 25.01 1.34
CA ILE A 68 6.33 24.58 2.62
C ILE A 68 6.63 25.84 3.45
N VAL A 69 6.31 25.81 4.74
CA VAL A 69 6.65 26.88 5.69
C VAL A 69 8.16 27.14 5.63
N ASN A 70 8.55 28.40 5.43
CA ASN A 70 9.96 28.81 5.26
C ASN A 70 10.70 28.10 4.12
N GLY A 71 9.99 27.52 3.15
CA GLY A 71 10.54 26.71 2.07
C GLY A 71 10.05 27.14 0.68
N ASP A 72 9.93 26.17 -0.23
CA ASP A 72 9.45 26.40 -1.59
C ASP A 72 7.95 26.76 -1.58
N THR A 73 7.56 27.75 -2.38
CA THR A 73 6.16 28.21 -2.52
C THR A 73 5.38 27.39 -3.55
N LYS A 74 6.02 26.44 -4.23
CA LYS A 74 5.33 25.56 -5.17
C LYS A 74 4.27 24.71 -4.45
N PRO A 75 3.05 24.58 -5.01
CA PRO A 75 2.05 23.70 -4.43
C PRO A 75 2.57 22.27 -4.29
N ILE A 76 2.35 21.70 -3.11
CA ILE A 76 2.73 20.32 -2.79
C ILE A 76 1.50 19.52 -2.36
N THR A 77 1.65 18.21 -2.28
CA THR A 77 0.57 17.34 -1.83
C THR A 77 1.11 16.29 -0.88
N VAL A 78 0.47 16.18 0.28
CA VAL A 78 0.73 15.11 1.25
C VAL A 78 -0.36 14.05 1.11
N SER A 79 0.03 12.77 1.20
CA SER A 79 -0.93 11.66 1.18
C SER A 79 -1.07 11.09 2.58
N VAL A 80 -2.30 11.03 3.08
CA VAL A 80 -2.66 10.44 4.38
C VAL A 80 -3.51 9.19 4.17
N PRO A 81 -3.40 8.16 5.03
CA PRO A 81 -4.22 6.97 4.93
C PRO A 81 -5.70 7.30 5.19
N CYS A 82 -6.59 6.66 4.43
CA CYS A 82 -8.04 6.75 4.65
C CYS A 82 -8.47 5.67 5.65
N LEU A 83 -9.11 6.05 6.75
CA LEU A 83 -9.42 5.11 7.84
C LEU A 83 -10.49 4.08 7.46
N GLU A 84 -11.29 4.36 6.43
CA GLU A 84 -12.32 3.42 5.95
C GLU A 84 -11.76 2.14 5.30
N MET A 85 -10.46 2.05 5.08
CA MET A 85 -9.84 0.78 4.67
C MET A 85 -9.77 -0.23 5.83
N TYR A 86 -9.81 0.25 7.06
CA TYR A 86 -9.65 -0.58 8.24
C TYR A 86 -11.02 -1.03 8.78
N PRO A 87 -11.08 -2.18 9.47
CA PRO A 87 -12.30 -2.62 10.14
C PRO A 87 -12.83 -1.56 11.11
N LYS A 88 -14.15 -1.37 11.14
CA LYS A 88 -14.81 -0.44 12.07
C LYS A 88 -14.55 -0.76 13.55
N SER A 89 -14.17 -2.01 13.87
CA SER A 89 -13.75 -2.39 15.22
C SER A 89 -12.44 -1.71 15.65
N GLU A 90 -11.56 -1.36 14.71
CA GLU A 90 -10.30 -0.66 15.00
C GLU A 90 -10.50 0.86 15.03
N TYR A 91 -11.31 1.41 14.11
CA TYR A 91 -11.60 2.85 14.04
C TYR A 91 -13.12 3.10 14.12
N PRO A 92 -13.72 3.04 15.33
CA PRO A 92 -15.17 3.12 15.50
C PRO A 92 -15.76 4.47 15.09
N SER A 93 -14.99 5.55 15.24
CA SER A 93 -15.36 6.91 14.86
C SER A 93 -15.35 7.14 13.34
N GLY A 94 -14.78 6.23 12.56
CA GLY A 94 -14.59 6.37 11.12
C GLY A 94 -13.57 7.45 10.75
N ASP A 95 -13.59 7.86 9.48
CA ASP A 95 -12.69 8.87 8.90
C ASP A 95 -13.29 10.28 9.02
N SER A 96 -12.65 11.15 9.81
CA SER A 96 -13.14 12.52 10.07
C SER A 96 -13.17 13.36 8.79
N ILE A 97 -12.15 13.25 7.94
CA ILE A 97 -12.06 13.97 6.68
C ILE A 97 -13.21 13.57 5.76
N LEU A 98 -13.43 12.27 5.56
CA LEU A 98 -14.50 11.82 4.66
C LEU A 98 -15.89 12.12 5.20
N ASN A 99 -16.08 12.17 6.52
CA ASN A 99 -17.35 12.62 7.10
C ASN A 99 -17.66 14.07 6.70
N GLU A 100 -16.67 14.96 6.77
CA GLU A 100 -16.81 16.36 6.37
C GLU A 100 -16.96 16.51 4.85
N VAL A 101 -16.13 15.84 4.06
CA VAL A 101 -16.19 15.88 2.59
C VAL A 101 -17.54 15.36 2.06
N ARG A 102 -18.14 14.35 2.71
CA ARG A 102 -19.51 13.91 2.38
C ARG A 102 -20.55 14.98 2.66
N ALA A 103 -20.42 15.73 3.75
CA ALA A 103 -21.30 16.85 4.03
C ALA A 103 -21.17 17.93 2.94
N TRP A 104 -19.94 18.26 2.52
CA TRP A 104 -19.70 19.18 1.41
C TRP A 104 -20.31 18.70 0.10
N PHE A 105 -20.23 17.40 -0.24
CA PHE A 105 -20.90 16.88 -1.44
C PHE A 105 -22.42 17.01 -1.38
N LYS A 106 -23.02 16.73 -0.21
CA LYS A 106 -24.47 16.89 -0.01
C LYS A 106 -24.90 18.34 -0.15
N GLU A 107 -24.17 19.25 0.51
CA GLU A 107 -24.41 20.68 0.45
C GLU A 107 -24.24 21.21 -0.98
N ALA A 108 -23.12 20.90 -1.64
CA ALA A 108 -22.86 21.28 -3.03
C ALA A 108 -23.95 20.80 -3.99
N THR A 109 -24.49 19.60 -3.76
CA THR A 109 -25.60 19.07 -4.56
C THR A 109 -26.91 19.79 -4.27
N ALA A 110 -27.18 20.13 -3.01
CA ALA A 110 -28.39 20.83 -2.60
C ALA A 110 -28.41 22.30 -3.05
N SER A 111 -27.25 22.96 -3.03
CA SER A 111 -27.07 24.36 -3.44
C SER A 111 -26.69 24.53 -4.91
N ASN A 112 -26.38 23.45 -5.62
CA ASN A 112 -25.80 23.46 -6.97
C ASN A 112 -24.49 24.28 -7.03
N ASP A 113 -23.67 24.22 -5.97
CA ASP A 113 -22.38 24.89 -5.85
C ASP A 113 -21.25 24.03 -6.43
N GLU A 114 -20.82 24.39 -7.64
CA GLU A 114 -19.74 23.69 -8.34
C GLU A 114 -18.34 23.95 -7.73
N GLU A 115 -18.13 25.03 -6.98
CA GLU A 115 -16.85 25.29 -6.29
C GLU A 115 -16.71 24.39 -5.07
N LEU A 116 -17.76 24.28 -4.26
CA LEU A 116 -17.79 23.37 -3.11
C LEU A 116 -17.66 21.90 -3.56
N LYS A 117 -18.26 21.54 -4.70
CA LYS A 117 -18.10 20.20 -5.30
C LYS A 117 -16.66 19.92 -5.75
N LYS A 118 -15.97 20.91 -6.34
CA LYS A 118 -14.54 20.79 -6.69
C LYS A 118 -13.68 20.65 -5.45
N LYS A 119 -13.96 21.43 -4.40
CA LYS A 119 -13.31 21.30 -3.09
C LYS A 119 -13.51 19.90 -2.52
N ALA A 120 -14.74 19.40 -2.47
CA ALA A 120 -15.05 18.04 -1.99
C ALA A 120 -14.34 16.95 -2.81
N THR A 121 -14.28 17.10 -4.14
CA THR A 121 -13.57 16.16 -5.03
C THR A 121 -12.06 16.13 -4.77
N THR A 122 -11.48 17.26 -4.38
CA THR A 122 -10.04 17.37 -4.08
C THR A 122 -9.65 16.50 -2.88
N TYR A 123 -10.48 16.49 -1.84
CA TYR A 123 -10.27 15.76 -0.58
C TYR A 123 -10.95 14.38 -0.55
N TRP A 124 -11.52 13.93 -1.67
CA TRP A 124 -12.10 12.60 -1.73
C TRP A 124 -11.02 11.52 -1.73
N LYS A 125 -11.34 10.37 -1.13
CA LYS A 125 -10.44 9.21 -1.10
C LYS A 125 -10.10 8.71 -2.51
N LYS A 126 -8.84 8.30 -2.66
CA LYS A 126 -8.27 7.67 -3.84
C LYS A 126 -7.89 6.23 -3.52
N TYR A 127 -7.80 5.42 -4.56
CA TYR A 127 -7.55 3.99 -4.48
C TYR A 127 -6.24 3.64 -5.18
N GLN A 128 -5.50 2.74 -4.57
CA GLN A 128 -4.36 2.02 -5.14
C GLN A 128 -4.59 0.53 -4.93
N TYR A 129 -4.21 -0.25 -5.93
CA TYR A 129 -4.35 -1.70 -5.90
C TYR A 129 -2.95 -2.30 -6.00
N PHE A 130 -2.53 -2.97 -4.94
CA PHE A 130 -1.25 -3.67 -4.87
C PHE A 130 -1.43 -5.08 -5.38
N MET A 131 -0.58 -5.47 -6.33
CA MET A 131 -0.45 -6.83 -6.85
C MET A 131 1.04 -7.15 -6.93
N ALA A 132 1.37 -8.43 -7.06
CA ALA A 132 2.73 -8.89 -7.30
C ALA A 132 2.83 -9.76 -8.54
N GLY A 133 4.05 -9.90 -9.06
CA GLY A 133 4.35 -10.86 -10.11
C GLY A 133 5.53 -10.47 -10.99
N PHE A 134 5.56 -10.97 -12.21
CA PHE A 134 6.70 -10.85 -13.11
C PHE A 134 6.44 -9.86 -14.24
N VAL A 135 7.49 -9.18 -14.66
CA VAL A 135 7.48 -8.37 -15.88
C VAL A 135 8.10 -9.23 -16.98
N ARG A 136 7.28 -9.70 -17.92
CA ARG A 136 7.73 -10.56 -19.03
C ARG A 136 8.23 -9.76 -20.22
N GLU A 137 7.55 -8.66 -20.50
CA GLU A 137 7.95 -7.72 -21.56
C GLU A 137 7.74 -6.29 -21.06
N THR A 138 8.68 -5.40 -21.34
CA THR A 138 8.48 -3.97 -21.06
C THR A 138 9.19 -3.09 -22.07
N SER A 139 8.57 -1.95 -22.36
CA SER A 139 9.16 -0.85 -23.11
C SER A 139 9.98 0.10 -22.23
N LEU A 140 10.00 -0.12 -20.91
CA LEU A 140 10.77 0.68 -19.98
C LEU A 140 12.26 0.34 -20.05
N LYS A 141 13.10 1.37 -20.04
CA LYS A 141 14.53 1.21 -19.77
C LYS A 141 14.71 1.23 -18.26
N GLU A 142 14.99 0.08 -17.67
CA GLU A 142 15.28 -0.08 -16.25
C GLU A 142 16.80 -0.27 -16.08
N ASP A 143 17.50 0.74 -15.56
CA ASP A 143 18.96 0.68 -15.41
C ASP A 143 19.41 -0.26 -14.28
N ASN A 144 18.54 -0.46 -13.26
CA ASN A 144 18.80 -1.31 -12.10
C ASN A 144 17.61 -2.22 -11.83
N LEU A 145 17.70 -3.48 -12.27
CA LEU A 145 16.72 -4.50 -11.92
C LEU A 145 16.97 -5.05 -10.50
N PRO A 146 15.93 -5.36 -9.73
CA PRO A 146 16.07 -5.97 -8.41
C PRO A 146 16.62 -7.41 -8.51
N GLU A 147 17.32 -7.87 -7.46
CA GLU A 147 17.80 -9.27 -7.39
C GLU A 147 16.64 -10.27 -7.34
N ASN A 148 15.56 -9.91 -6.64
CA ASN A 148 14.29 -10.63 -6.69
C ASN A 148 13.48 -10.15 -7.90
N PRO A 149 13.25 -11.00 -8.93
CA PRO A 149 12.49 -10.61 -10.12
C PRO A 149 10.99 -10.46 -9.87
N ILE A 150 10.47 -10.85 -8.70
CA ILE A 150 9.08 -10.61 -8.31
C ILE A 150 8.91 -9.12 -8.01
N ARG A 151 8.13 -8.45 -8.86
CA ARG A 151 7.84 -7.01 -8.79
C ARG A 151 6.49 -6.75 -8.14
N ARG A 152 6.36 -5.56 -7.56
CA ARG A 152 5.08 -4.99 -7.14
C ARG A 152 4.47 -4.14 -8.24
N PHE A 153 3.17 -4.27 -8.42
CA PHE A 153 2.37 -3.46 -9.31
C PHE A 153 1.42 -2.61 -8.47
N ILE A 154 1.55 -1.29 -8.56
CA ILE A 154 0.67 -0.32 -7.89
C ILE A 154 -0.30 0.23 -8.94
N LEU A 155 -1.41 -0.47 -9.14
CA LEU A 155 -2.34 -0.17 -10.22
C LEU A 155 -3.34 0.91 -9.84
N ASN A 156 -3.77 1.67 -10.85
CA ASN A 156 -4.86 2.65 -10.72
C ASN A 156 -6.23 1.96 -10.89
N LYS A 157 -7.30 2.70 -10.60
CA LYS A 157 -8.68 2.21 -10.74
C LYS A 157 -9.04 1.76 -12.15
N GLN A 158 -8.49 2.39 -13.19
CA GLN A 158 -8.79 2.03 -14.57
C GLN A 158 -8.31 0.61 -14.90
N LEU A 159 -7.03 0.33 -14.61
CA LEU A 159 -6.45 -1.00 -14.79
C LEU A 159 -7.11 -2.04 -13.89
N PHE A 160 -7.36 -1.69 -12.63
CA PHE A 160 -8.02 -2.60 -11.69
C PHE A 160 -9.42 -3.01 -12.16
N ASN A 161 -10.21 -2.07 -12.71
CA ASN A 161 -11.53 -2.40 -13.24
C ASN A 161 -11.46 -3.40 -14.39
N THR A 162 -10.48 -3.26 -15.30
CA THR A 162 -10.25 -4.24 -16.37
C THR A 162 -9.89 -5.62 -15.82
N ILE A 163 -8.98 -5.67 -14.84
CA ILE A 163 -8.56 -6.91 -14.18
C ILE A 163 -9.75 -7.60 -13.52
N LYS A 164 -10.55 -6.84 -12.76
CA LYS A 164 -11.75 -7.32 -12.09
C LYS A 164 -12.81 -7.79 -13.07
N GLN A 165 -13.00 -7.10 -14.20
CA GLN A 165 -13.94 -7.51 -15.24
C GLN A 165 -13.54 -8.85 -15.86
N GLY A 166 -12.27 -9.05 -16.18
CA GLY A 166 -11.79 -10.34 -16.69
C GLY A 166 -12.00 -11.47 -15.69
N MET A 167 -11.95 -11.19 -14.38
CA MET A 167 -12.21 -12.20 -13.35
C MET A 167 -13.68 -12.65 -13.24
N ILE A 168 -14.61 -11.86 -13.78
CA ILE A 168 -16.04 -12.20 -13.81
C ILE A 168 -16.42 -12.74 -15.20
N ASP A 169 -15.49 -12.72 -16.15
CA ASP A 169 -15.73 -13.19 -17.52
C ASP A 169 -15.88 -14.72 -17.52
N PRO A 170 -17.02 -15.26 -18.00
CA PRO A 170 -17.20 -16.71 -18.10
C PRO A 170 -16.22 -17.39 -19.06
N GLU A 171 -15.56 -16.66 -19.96
CA GLU A 171 -14.53 -17.20 -20.84
C GLU A 171 -13.18 -17.41 -20.12
N MET A 172 -12.96 -16.77 -18.96
CA MET A 172 -11.76 -16.95 -18.16
C MET A 172 -11.88 -18.22 -17.29
N VAL A 173 -11.31 -19.33 -17.77
CA VAL A 173 -11.41 -20.65 -17.13
C VAL A 173 -10.57 -20.72 -15.86
N ASN A 174 -9.33 -20.25 -15.92
CA ASN A 174 -8.38 -20.28 -14.81
C ASN A 174 -8.09 -18.88 -14.25
N VAL A 175 -7.71 -18.83 -12.98
CA VAL A 175 -7.33 -17.56 -12.35
C VAL A 175 -6.04 -17.02 -12.97
N PRO A 176 -5.89 -15.70 -13.19
CA PRO A 176 -4.72 -15.12 -13.85
C PRO A 176 -3.38 -15.45 -13.18
N CYS A 177 -3.40 -15.66 -11.87
CA CYS A 177 -2.24 -16.00 -11.03
C CYS A 177 -1.92 -17.50 -10.97
N ASP A 178 -2.66 -18.37 -11.66
CA ASP A 178 -2.39 -19.81 -11.69
C ASP A 178 -1.01 -20.11 -12.29
N TYR A 179 -0.32 -21.14 -11.79
CA TYR A 179 1.07 -21.41 -12.16
C TYR A 179 1.21 -22.14 -13.48
N GLU A 180 0.23 -22.96 -13.89
CA GLU A 180 0.28 -23.75 -15.12
C GLU A 180 -0.60 -23.13 -16.21
N HIS A 181 -1.72 -22.55 -15.81
CA HIS A 181 -2.80 -22.10 -16.69
C HIS A 181 -3.20 -20.64 -16.48
N GLY A 182 -2.38 -19.83 -15.80
CA GLY A 182 -2.69 -18.42 -15.62
C GLY A 182 -2.55 -17.61 -16.91
N THR A 183 -2.94 -16.34 -16.84
CA THR A 183 -3.06 -15.46 -18.01
C THR A 183 -2.29 -14.17 -17.81
N ASP A 184 -1.47 -13.82 -18.79
CA ASP A 184 -0.70 -12.58 -18.77
C ASP A 184 -1.60 -11.36 -18.98
N PHE A 185 -1.20 -10.22 -18.41
CA PHE A 185 -1.92 -8.96 -18.53
C PHE A 185 -1.07 -7.93 -19.29
N ARG A 186 -1.66 -7.36 -20.35
CA ARG A 186 -1.06 -6.32 -21.17
C ARG A 186 -1.47 -4.95 -20.67
N ILE A 187 -0.49 -4.19 -20.20
CA ILE A 187 -0.64 -2.77 -19.88
C ILE A 187 -0.33 -1.98 -21.13
N VAL A 188 -1.34 -1.36 -21.72
CA VAL A 188 -1.20 -0.49 -22.88
C VAL A 188 -1.36 0.95 -22.43
N LYS A 189 -0.30 1.76 -22.57
CA LYS A 189 -0.38 3.19 -22.26
C LYS A 189 -0.68 3.99 -23.51
N SER A 190 -1.85 4.59 -23.56
CA SER A 190 -2.26 5.58 -24.57
C SER A 190 -2.43 6.96 -23.91
N THR A 191 -3.00 7.91 -24.64
CA THR A 191 -3.34 9.24 -24.13
C THR A 191 -4.79 9.58 -24.46
N LYS A 192 -5.47 10.19 -23.50
CA LYS A 192 -6.78 10.81 -23.70
C LYS A 192 -6.66 12.29 -23.35
N GLY A 193 -6.48 13.12 -24.39
CA GLY A 193 -6.03 14.50 -24.21
C GLY A 193 -4.62 14.53 -23.63
N GLU A 194 -4.42 15.27 -22.54
CA GLU A 194 -3.12 15.38 -21.85
C GLU A 194 -2.89 14.26 -20.81
N TYR A 195 -3.91 13.45 -20.52
CA TYR A 195 -3.84 12.42 -19.49
C TYR A 195 -3.45 11.07 -20.09
N ALA A 196 -2.67 10.29 -19.34
CA ALA A 196 -2.44 8.88 -19.66
C ALA A 196 -3.76 8.10 -19.59
N ASP A 197 -3.97 7.23 -20.57
CA ASP A 197 -5.12 6.36 -20.66
C ASP A 197 -4.66 4.90 -20.76
N TYR A 198 -5.35 4.02 -20.05
CA TYR A 198 -5.04 2.59 -20.01
C TYR A 198 -6.22 1.72 -20.45
N SER A 199 -7.23 2.32 -21.07
CA SER A 199 -8.49 1.66 -21.41
C SER A 199 -8.34 0.49 -22.38
N SER A 200 -7.26 0.48 -23.17
CA SER A 200 -6.90 -0.58 -24.11
C SER A 200 -6.10 -1.73 -23.50
N SER A 201 -5.81 -1.68 -22.19
CA SER A 201 -5.15 -2.78 -21.46
C SER A 201 -6.10 -3.97 -21.36
N ASN A 202 -5.58 -5.19 -21.44
CA ASN A 202 -6.38 -6.41 -21.40
C ASN A 202 -5.57 -7.65 -21.02
N TYR A 203 -6.27 -8.73 -20.68
CA TYR A 203 -5.65 -10.05 -20.58
C TYR A 203 -5.21 -10.57 -21.95
N SER A 204 -4.20 -11.44 -21.93
CA SER A 204 -3.88 -12.30 -23.05
C SER A 204 -5.08 -13.21 -23.38
N ARG A 205 -5.17 -13.64 -24.64
CA ARG A 205 -6.17 -14.63 -25.07
C ARG A 205 -5.71 -16.07 -24.84
N HIS A 206 -4.45 -16.24 -24.45
CA HIS A 206 -3.82 -17.54 -24.27
C HIS A 206 -3.33 -17.63 -22.84
N GLU A 207 -3.60 -18.78 -22.23
CA GLU A 207 -3.00 -19.19 -20.97
C GLU A 207 -1.53 -19.57 -21.20
N SER A 208 -0.71 -19.41 -20.18
CA SER A 208 0.67 -19.86 -20.19
C SER A 208 1.09 -20.25 -18.78
N ALA A 209 2.00 -21.22 -18.68
CA ALA A 209 2.63 -21.57 -17.43
C ALA A 209 3.67 -20.51 -17.02
N LEU A 210 4.01 -20.48 -15.74
CA LEU A 210 5.22 -19.82 -15.28
C LEU A 210 6.44 -20.51 -15.88
N THR A 211 7.44 -19.71 -16.23
CA THR A 211 8.73 -20.20 -16.70
C THR A 211 9.50 -20.83 -15.54
N LYS A 212 10.50 -21.65 -15.86
CA LYS A 212 11.36 -22.25 -14.83
C LYS A 212 12.03 -21.18 -13.95
N ASP A 213 12.54 -20.10 -14.55
CA ASP A 213 13.21 -19.03 -13.81
C ASP A 213 12.22 -18.28 -12.87
N GLU A 214 10.96 -18.13 -13.27
CA GLU A 214 9.89 -17.56 -12.43
C GLU A 214 9.57 -18.48 -11.23
N LEU A 215 9.50 -19.80 -11.45
CA LEU A 215 9.28 -20.78 -10.38
C LEU A 215 10.47 -20.83 -9.41
N ASP A 216 11.70 -20.89 -9.93
CA ASP A 216 12.93 -20.88 -9.14
C ASP A 216 13.05 -19.58 -8.30
N ALA A 217 12.57 -18.45 -8.82
CA ALA A 217 12.50 -17.18 -8.07
C ALA A 217 11.48 -17.23 -6.92
N ILE A 218 10.31 -17.83 -7.13
CA ILE A 218 9.31 -18.01 -6.06
C ILE A 218 9.89 -18.92 -4.97
N GLU A 219 10.56 -20.01 -5.33
CA GLU A 219 11.21 -20.90 -4.36
C GLU A 219 12.33 -20.20 -3.58
N LYS A 220 13.16 -19.40 -4.27
CA LYS A 220 14.30 -18.70 -3.66
C LYS A 220 13.88 -17.55 -2.73
N TYR A 221 12.94 -16.71 -3.15
CA TYR A 221 12.62 -15.47 -2.45
C TYR A 221 11.28 -15.48 -1.71
N GLY A 222 10.41 -16.45 -2.01
CA GLY A 222 9.02 -16.45 -1.55
C GLY A 222 8.17 -15.39 -2.24
N LEU A 223 6.86 -15.46 -1.99
CA LEU A 223 5.90 -14.44 -2.41
C LEU A 223 5.93 -13.25 -1.42
N PRO A 224 5.69 -12.01 -1.89
CA PRO A 224 5.55 -10.87 -1.00
C PRO A 224 4.17 -10.87 -0.32
N ASN A 225 4.11 -10.52 0.97
CA ASN A 225 2.84 -10.25 1.64
C ASN A 225 2.35 -8.85 1.24
N LEU A 226 1.23 -8.76 0.52
CA LEU A 226 0.76 -7.50 -0.02
C LEU A 226 0.28 -6.51 1.05
N SER A 227 -0.15 -7.01 2.22
CA SER A 227 -0.59 -6.18 3.34
C SER A 227 0.54 -5.35 3.95
N ASP A 228 1.78 -5.78 3.81
CA ASP A 228 2.96 -5.05 4.30
C ASP A 228 3.14 -3.69 3.59
N PHE A 229 2.55 -3.52 2.40
CA PHE A 229 2.67 -2.30 1.60
C PHE A 229 1.54 -1.29 1.83
N LEU A 230 0.59 -1.59 2.72
CA LEU A 230 -0.47 -0.64 3.11
C LEU A 230 0.07 0.57 3.88
N GLY A 231 1.24 0.42 4.50
CA GLY A 231 1.87 1.40 5.37
C GLY A 231 1.41 1.26 6.82
N LYS A 232 1.99 2.09 7.71
CA LYS A 232 1.63 2.06 9.13
C LYS A 232 0.16 2.43 9.35
N LYS A 233 -0.50 1.68 10.24
CA LYS A 233 -1.82 2.05 10.77
C LYS A 233 -1.70 3.34 11.59
N PRO A 234 -2.56 4.36 11.38
CA PRO A 234 -2.55 5.58 12.17
C PRO A 234 -2.79 5.34 13.66
N THR A 235 -1.93 5.88 14.51
CA THR A 235 -2.18 5.97 15.96
C THR A 235 -3.08 7.17 16.29
N GLU A 236 -3.55 7.29 17.53
CA GLU A 236 -4.32 8.45 17.99
C GLU A 236 -3.61 9.79 17.70
N LYS A 237 -2.29 9.85 17.90
CA LYS A 237 -1.47 11.01 17.57
C LYS A 237 -1.42 11.29 16.06
N ASP A 238 -1.32 10.24 15.25
CA ASP A 238 -1.40 10.41 13.79
C ASP A 238 -2.76 10.97 13.36
N LEU A 239 -3.86 10.56 14.02
CA LEU A 239 -5.21 11.07 13.73
C LEU A 239 -5.33 12.58 14.04
N GLU A 240 -4.79 13.03 15.17
CA GLU A 240 -4.73 14.46 15.50
C GLU A 240 -3.94 15.26 14.45
N VAL A 241 -2.79 14.73 14.04
CA VAL A 241 -1.96 15.35 13.00
C VAL A 241 -2.68 15.40 11.66
N ILE A 242 -3.35 14.31 11.25
CA ILE A 242 -4.15 14.27 10.02
C ILE A 242 -5.24 15.35 10.03
N GLN A 243 -5.94 15.52 11.16
CA GLN A 243 -6.99 16.52 11.29
C GLN A 243 -6.43 17.95 11.18
N GLN A 244 -5.34 18.25 11.89
CA GLN A 244 -4.67 19.56 11.80
C GLN A 244 -4.19 19.86 10.38
N MET A 245 -3.59 18.87 9.72
CA MET A 245 -3.15 18.98 8.33
C MET A 245 -4.31 19.25 7.39
N PHE A 246 -5.44 18.57 7.59
CA PHE A 246 -6.64 18.79 6.78
C PHE A 246 -7.20 20.21 6.95
N GLU A 247 -7.34 20.70 8.18
CA GLU A 247 -7.79 22.07 8.46
C GLU A 247 -6.88 23.12 7.81
N ALA A 248 -5.56 22.98 7.98
CA ALA A 248 -4.58 23.87 7.37
C ALA A 248 -4.62 23.82 5.84
N SER A 249 -4.73 22.62 5.27
CA SER A 249 -4.86 22.40 3.83
C SER A 249 -6.12 23.07 3.27
N VAL A 250 -7.25 22.94 3.98
CA VAL A 250 -8.53 23.57 3.63
C VAL A 250 -8.46 25.10 3.69
N ASN A 251 -7.70 25.64 4.64
CA ASN A 251 -7.45 27.08 4.77
C ASN A 251 -6.43 27.62 3.75
N GLY A 252 -5.81 26.75 2.94
CA GLY A 252 -4.79 27.15 1.97
C GLY A 252 -3.45 27.53 2.60
N GLU A 253 -3.14 26.98 3.76
CA GLU A 253 -1.87 27.22 4.45
C GLU A 253 -0.72 26.44 3.77
N ALA A 254 0.52 26.82 4.11
CA ALA A 254 1.71 26.08 3.71
C ALA A 254 1.92 24.87 4.63
N TYR A 255 2.56 23.83 4.10
CA TYR A 255 2.89 22.63 4.85
C TYR A 255 3.96 22.93 5.93
N ASP A 256 3.66 22.64 7.19
CA ASP A 256 4.56 22.81 8.32
C ASP A 256 5.37 21.53 8.58
N GLY A 257 6.62 21.52 8.10
CA GLY A 257 7.52 20.37 8.24
C GLY A 257 7.97 20.10 9.68
N ASP A 258 8.02 21.12 10.53
CA ASP A 258 8.43 20.94 11.94
C ASP A 258 7.31 20.27 12.74
N LYS A 259 6.04 20.55 12.40
CA LYS A 259 4.88 19.94 13.06
C LYS A 259 4.54 18.55 12.51
N TRP A 260 4.53 18.41 11.19
CA TRP A 260 3.94 17.24 10.53
C TRP A 260 4.98 16.33 9.88
N GLY A 261 6.20 16.81 9.69
CA GLY A 261 7.30 16.09 9.03
C GLY A 261 7.66 14.79 9.72
N ALA A 262 7.49 14.65 11.03
CA ALA A 262 7.74 13.36 11.70
C ALA A 262 6.68 12.28 11.35
N PHE A 263 5.52 12.67 10.82
CA PHE A 263 4.37 11.78 10.62
C PHE A 263 4.08 11.52 9.14
N TYR A 264 3.94 12.59 8.35
CA TYR A 264 3.49 12.55 6.97
C TYR A 264 4.25 13.57 6.13
N HIS A 265 4.78 13.12 5.01
CA HIS A 265 5.70 13.91 4.19
C HIS A 265 5.08 14.24 2.83
N PRO A 266 5.44 15.39 2.22
CA PRO A 266 5.03 15.70 0.87
C PRO A 266 5.55 14.67 -0.14
N SER A 267 4.74 14.39 -1.18
CA SER A 267 5.13 13.46 -2.24
C SER A 267 6.42 13.93 -2.92
N GLY A 268 7.44 13.07 -3.01
CA GLY A 268 8.74 13.40 -3.61
C GLY A 268 9.74 14.07 -2.65
N PHE A 269 9.36 14.32 -1.40
CA PHE A 269 10.29 14.75 -0.35
C PHE A 269 11.02 13.54 0.23
N LYS A 270 12.34 13.46 0.06
CA LYS A 270 13.15 12.45 0.75
C LYS A 270 13.30 12.89 2.20
N ALA A 271 12.63 12.21 3.11
CA ALA A 271 13.02 12.24 4.52
C ALA A 271 14.49 11.81 4.61
N ASN A 272 15.29 12.45 5.46
CA ASN A 272 16.58 11.88 5.83
C ASN A 272 16.34 10.44 6.29
N SER A 273 17.11 9.52 5.70
CA SER A 273 17.04 8.07 5.84
C SER A 273 16.82 7.65 7.29
N ASP A 274 15.60 7.23 7.61
CA ASP A 274 15.23 6.34 8.74
C ASP A 274 13.77 5.86 8.66
N PHE A 275 12.94 6.39 7.76
CA PHE A 275 11.59 5.86 7.50
C PHE A 275 11.41 5.52 6.02
N ASN A 276 11.77 4.27 5.70
CA ASN A 276 11.39 3.65 4.45
C ASN A 276 9.89 3.30 4.53
N PHE A 277 9.13 3.55 3.46
CA PHE A 277 7.80 2.94 3.33
C PHE A 277 8.02 1.44 3.15
N GLY A 278 8.03 0.71 4.26
CA GLY A 278 8.29 -0.73 4.31
C GLY A 278 9.64 -1.05 4.94
N ASN A 279 9.54 -1.78 6.05
CA ASN A 279 10.60 -2.42 6.81
C ASN A 279 11.44 -1.53 7.74
N SER A 280 11.03 -1.47 9.01
CA SER A 280 11.97 -1.27 10.12
C SER A 280 12.03 -2.57 10.92
N GLU A 281 13.16 -3.24 10.77
CA GLU A 281 13.57 -4.37 11.59
C GLU A 281 13.60 -3.98 13.07
N THR A 282 13.14 -4.91 13.89
CA THR A 282 13.06 -4.81 15.34
C THR A 282 14.47 -4.67 15.92
N GLN A 283 14.81 -3.47 16.42
CA GLN A 283 16.00 -3.32 17.26
C GLN A 283 15.78 -4.05 18.58
N LYS A 284 16.43 -5.21 18.70
CA LYS A 284 16.72 -5.88 19.96
C LYS A 284 17.60 -4.97 20.79
N GLU A 285 17.06 -4.50 21.90
CA GLU A 285 17.79 -3.84 22.97
C GLU A 285 18.81 -4.82 23.56
N SER A 286 20.09 -4.56 23.31
CA SER A 286 21.21 -5.23 23.96
C SER A 286 21.61 -4.39 25.17
N SER A 287 21.13 -4.79 26.36
CA SER A 287 21.57 -4.19 27.62
C SER A 287 22.93 -4.79 27.98
N GLU A 288 23.94 -3.92 27.95
CA GLU A 288 25.33 -4.22 28.29
C GLU A 288 25.49 -4.48 29.80
N ILE A 289 26.26 -5.51 30.11
CA ILE A 289 26.54 -6.05 31.44
C ILE A 289 27.51 -5.13 32.18
N LYS A 290 27.18 -4.74 33.42
CA LYS A 290 28.17 -4.31 34.40
C LYS A 290 28.00 -5.10 35.70
N THR A 291 29.03 -5.88 36.00
CA THR A 291 29.15 -6.79 37.14
C THR A 291 29.65 -6.03 38.37
N GLU A 292 28.99 -6.18 39.53
CA GLU A 292 29.70 -6.27 40.81
C GLU A 292 28.87 -7.01 41.89
N GLN A 293 29.59 -7.89 42.57
CA GLN A 293 29.32 -8.83 43.68
C GLN A 293 28.72 -8.15 44.96
N LYS A 294 28.07 -8.76 45.98
CA LYS A 294 28.02 -10.13 46.55
C LYS A 294 27.11 -10.19 47.82
N VAL A 295 26.59 -11.40 48.12
CA VAL A 295 26.22 -12.04 49.43
C VAL A 295 24.78 -11.97 50.04
N GLU A 296 24.23 -13.20 50.20
CA GLU A 296 23.34 -13.86 51.22
C GLU A 296 22.16 -13.07 51.85
N THR A 297 20.97 -13.62 52.14
CA THR A 297 20.66 -14.82 52.95
C THR A 297 19.15 -15.20 52.86
N LYS A 298 18.85 -16.48 52.57
CA LYS A 298 17.87 -17.45 53.16
C LYS A 298 16.35 -17.16 53.44
N ALA A 299 15.55 -18.18 53.07
CA ALA A 299 14.30 -18.75 53.65
C ALA A 299 12.95 -18.03 53.46
N GLU A 300 11.76 -18.67 53.42
CA GLU A 300 11.26 -20.05 53.19
C GLU A 300 9.70 -19.99 53.26
N VAL A 301 9.00 -20.62 52.29
CA VAL A 301 7.68 -21.31 52.31
C VAL A 301 6.44 -20.71 53.01
N LYS A 302 5.30 -20.60 52.28
CA LYS A 302 4.04 -21.31 52.61
C LYS A 302 2.97 -21.32 51.50
N GLU A 303 2.35 -22.50 51.33
CA GLU A 303 1.28 -22.91 50.41
C GLU A 303 -0.13 -22.34 50.70
N GLU A 304 -0.91 -22.11 49.62
CA GLU A 304 -2.31 -22.52 49.24
C GLU A 304 -3.36 -22.98 50.31
N PRO A 305 -4.70 -23.10 50.05
CA PRO A 305 -5.42 -23.25 48.75
C PRO A 305 -6.87 -22.65 48.57
N LYS A 306 -7.39 -22.76 47.32
CA LYS A 306 -8.75 -23.11 46.80
C LYS A 306 -10.04 -22.25 46.95
N ALA A 307 -10.71 -21.97 45.81
CA ALA A 307 -12.07 -22.43 45.37
C ALA A 307 -12.54 -21.64 44.10
N GLU A 308 -12.72 -22.22 42.89
CA GLU A 308 -13.92 -22.94 42.31
C GLU A 308 -14.98 -21.96 41.73
N SER A 309 -15.61 -22.04 40.52
CA SER A 309 -15.59 -22.87 39.29
C SER A 309 -16.42 -22.19 38.14
N ALA A 310 -16.32 -22.72 36.91
CA ALA A 310 -17.27 -22.78 35.75
C ALA A 310 -16.80 -22.12 34.42
N PRO A 311 -17.20 -22.65 33.23
CA PRO A 311 -16.89 -23.97 32.69
C PRO A 311 -16.15 -23.92 31.33
N ALA A 312 -15.61 -25.09 30.94
CA ALA A 312 -14.67 -25.33 29.86
C ALA A 312 -15.20 -25.11 28.42
N HIS A 313 -14.30 -24.64 27.57
CA HIS A 313 -14.44 -24.61 26.11
C HIS A 313 -14.58 -26.02 25.53
N GLN A 314 -15.64 -26.25 24.76
CA GLN A 314 -15.83 -27.45 23.96
C GLN A 314 -14.74 -27.53 22.89
N SER A 315 -14.14 -28.71 22.74
CA SER A 315 -13.07 -28.91 21.75
C SER A 315 -13.65 -28.99 20.33
N ALA A 316 -12.89 -28.54 19.34
CA ALA A 316 -13.30 -28.56 17.93
C ALA A 316 -13.72 -29.97 17.43
N ALA A 317 -13.22 -31.03 18.07
CA ALA A 317 -13.61 -32.40 17.78
C ALA A 317 -15.09 -32.70 18.13
N GLU A 318 -15.60 -32.14 19.22
CA GLU A 318 -16.99 -32.34 19.66
C GLU A 318 -17.99 -31.59 18.76
N LEU A 319 -17.61 -30.41 18.25
CA LEU A 319 -18.43 -29.64 17.29
C LEU A 319 -18.57 -30.36 15.94
N ILE A 320 -17.51 -31.03 15.49
CA ILE A 320 -17.53 -31.81 14.25
C ILE A 320 -18.43 -33.04 14.40
N GLU A 321 -18.44 -33.68 15.57
CA GLU A 321 -19.31 -34.84 15.83
C GLU A 321 -20.80 -34.44 15.91
N MET A 322 -21.10 -33.29 16.51
CA MET A 322 -22.47 -32.74 16.54
C MET A 322 -23.00 -32.41 15.13
N LEU A 323 -22.16 -31.85 14.25
CA LEU A 323 -22.53 -31.54 12.87
C LEU A 323 -22.81 -32.82 12.05
N LYS A 324 -22.03 -33.89 12.27
CA LYS A 324 -22.25 -35.18 11.61
C LYS A 324 -23.57 -35.83 12.03
N ARG A 325 -23.94 -35.78 13.32
CA ARG A 325 -25.23 -36.28 13.81
C ARG A 325 -26.41 -35.49 13.26
N ARG A 326 -26.27 -34.17 13.14
CA ARG A 326 -27.33 -33.30 12.58
C ARG A 326 -27.59 -33.54 11.10
N ASN A 327 -26.56 -33.87 10.33
CA ASN A 327 -26.69 -34.17 8.90
C ASN A 327 -27.23 -35.57 8.63
N ALA A 328 -26.97 -36.54 9.52
CA ALA A 328 -27.56 -37.87 9.45
C ALA A 328 -29.08 -37.84 9.70
N ALA A 329 -29.56 -37.01 10.64
CA ALA A 329 -30.99 -36.86 10.94
C ALA A 329 -31.79 -36.13 9.84
N LYS A 330 -31.13 -35.46 8.88
CA LYS A 330 -31.77 -34.80 7.73
C LYS A 330 -31.86 -35.68 6.48
N LYS A 331 -31.26 -36.88 6.51
CA LYS A 331 -31.29 -37.86 5.41
C LYS A 331 -32.08 -39.13 5.77
N ALA A 332 -32.79 -39.12 6.89
CA ALA A 332 -33.71 -40.18 7.31
C ALA A 332 -35.16 -39.72 7.15
#